data_AF-A0A0A8WR20-F1
#
_entry.id   AF-A0A0A8WR20-F1
#
_cell.length_a   1.000
_cell.length_b   1.000
_cell.length_c   1.000
_cell.angle_alpha   90.00
_cell.angle_beta   90.00
_cell.angle_gamma   90.00
#
_symmetry.space_group_name_H-M   'P 1'
#
loop_
_entity.id
_entity.type
_entity.pdbx_description
1 polymer ?
#
loop_
_entity_poly.entity_id
_entity_poly.type
_entity_poly.pdbx_seq_one_letter_code
_entity_poly.pdbx_strand_id
1 'polypeptide(L)' 'MSGKNLYLLGLQEPANRQPDILESIHALEAEIDRGEAVYTPEELFRLERKLSDCKEFLRAMTQG' A
#
# COMPACT_ATOMS: atom_id res chain seq x y z
N MET A 1 20.36 3.24 0.09
CA MET A 1 19.24 3.05 1.03
C MET A 1 18.05 2.58 0.22
N SER A 2 17.52 1.38 0.50
CA SER A 2 16.43 0.82 -0.29
C SER A 2 15.22 1.73 -0.10
N GLY A 3 14.84 2.50 -1.14
CA GLY A 3 13.79 3.51 -1.06
C GLY A 3 12.38 2.91 -0.99
N LYS A 4 12.23 1.75 -0.35
CA LYS A 4 11.00 0.98 -0.21
C LYS A 4 10.17 1.53 0.94
N ASN A 5 8.86 1.53 0.77
CA ASN A 5 7.92 1.80 1.83
C ASN A 5 7.64 0.52 2.65
N LEU A 6 8.49 0.28 3.66
CA LEU A 6 8.40 -0.90 4.54
C LEU A 6 7.11 -0.95 5.35
N TYR A 7 6.49 0.19 5.64
CA TYR A 7 5.18 0.26 6.29
C TYR A 7 4.08 -0.35 5.41
N LEU A 8 4.07 -0.03 4.11
CA LEU A 8 3.08 -0.60 3.20
C LEU A 8 3.23 -2.12 3.05
N LEU A 9 4.47 -2.63 3.11
CA LEU A 9 4.78 -4.06 3.15
C LEU A 9 4.44 -4.75 4.49
N GLY A 10 4.02 -4.00 5.52
CA GLY A 10 3.75 -4.54 6.86
C GLY A 10 5.02 -4.96 7.61
N LEU A 11 6.18 -4.48 7.18
CA LEU A 11 7.49 -4.76 7.77
C LEU A 11 7.92 -3.71 8.81
N GLN A 12 7.18 -2.61 8.91
CA GLN A 12 7.44 -1.54 9.86
C GLN A 12 6.13 -0.94 10.37
N GLU A 13 6.10 -0.56 11.65
CA GLU A 13 4.99 0.16 12.26
C GLU A 13 4.94 1.63 11.79
N PRO A 14 3.74 2.23 11.66
CA PRO A 14 3.63 3.63 11.26
C PRO A 14 4.27 4.54 12.32
N ALA A 15 5.17 5.43 11.89
CA ALA A 15 6.03 6.18 12.78
C ALA A 15 5.34 7.26 13.64
N ASN A 16 4.03 7.52 13.47
CA ASN A 16 3.15 8.28 14.40
C ASN A 16 1.79 8.65 13.78
N ARG A 17 1.63 8.58 12.46
CA ARG A 17 0.37 8.89 11.77
C ARG A 17 -0.13 7.65 11.06
N GLN A 18 -1.35 7.23 11.37
CA GLN A 18 -2.06 6.29 10.50
C GLN A 18 -2.61 7.10 9.31
N PRO A 19 -2.15 6.84 8.08
CA PRO A 19 -2.73 7.46 6.90
C PRO A 19 -4.21 7.08 6.79
N ASP A 20 -5.03 7.98 6.24
CA ASP A 20 -6.40 7.61 5.91
C ASP A 20 -6.42 6.61 4.73
N ILE A 21 -7.60 6.07 4.44
CA ILE A 21 -7.76 5.03 3.42
C ILE A 21 -7.40 5.53 2.02
N LEU A 22 -7.64 6.80 1.68
CA LEU A 22 -7.31 7.38 0.39
C LEU A 22 -5.81 7.65 0.29
N GLU A 23 -5.20 8.21 1.35
CA GLU A 23 -3.74 8.35 1.45
C GLU A 23 -3.04 6.99 1.28
N SER A 24 -3.59 5.93 1.88
CA SER A 24 -3.06 4.56 1.77
C SER A 24 -3.16 4.01 0.35
N ILE A 25 -4.30 4.21 -0.31
CA ILE A 25 -4.51 3.78 -1.72
C ILE A 25 -3.51 4.49 -2.64
N HIS A 26 -3.39 5.81 -2.54
CA HIS A 26 -2.48 6.58 -3.38
C HIS A 26 -1.01 6.16 -3.16
N ALA A 27 -0.62 5.92 -1.91
CA ALA A 27 0.73 5.48 -1.60
C ALA A 27 1.02 4.06 -2.14
N LEU A 28 0.04 3.15 -2.06
CA LEU A 28 0.15 1.82 -2.64
C LEU A 28 0.28 1.86 -4.16
N GLU A 29 -0.53 2.65 -4.84
CA GLU A 29 -0.46 2.82 -6.30
C GLU A 29 0.90 3.38 -6.73
N ALA A 30 1.43 4.38 -6.03
CA ALA A 30 2.74 4.94 -6.31
C ALA A 30 3.87 3.93 -6.12
N GLU A 31 3.81 3.07 -5.11
CA GLU A 31 4.86 2.06 -4.88
C GLU A 31 4.76 0.88 -5.86
N ILE A 32 3.56 0.51 -6.30
CA ILE A 32 3.35 -0.50 -7.35
C ILE A 32 3.87 0.00 -8.70
N ASP A 33 3.65 1.28 -9.04
CA ASP A 33 4.14 1.90 -10.28
C ASP A 33 5.67 1.82 -10.42
N ARG A 34 6.39 1.87 -9.29
CA ARG A 34 7.85 1.69 -9.26
C ARG A 34 8.29 0.28 -9.67
N GLY A 35 7.39 -0.70 -9.57
CA GLY A 35 7.54 -2.04 -10.13
C GLY A 35 8.81 -2.78 -9.65
N GLU A 36 9.28 -3.68 -10.51
CA GLU A 36 10.40 -4.59 -10.21
C GLU A 36 11.77 -3.88 -10.09
N ALA A 37 11.84 -2.59 -10.43
CA ALA A 37 13.05 -1.79 -10.23
C ALA A 37 13.35 -1.57 -8.73
N VAL A 38 12.35 -1.68 -7.88
CA VAL A 38 12.45 -1.43 -6.44
C VAL A 38 12.01 -2.64 -5.63
N TYR A 39 10.96 -3.34 -6.06
CA TYR A 39 10.32 -4.42 -5.32
C TYR A 39 10.53 -5.77 -6.00
N THR A 40 10.53 -6.86 -5.22
CA THR A 40 10.44 -8.20 -5.80
C THR A 40 9.00 -8.48 -6.25
N PRO A 41 8.78 -9.47 -7.15
CA PRO A 41 7.42 -9.88 -7.53
C PRO A 41 6.54 -10.26 -6.33
N GLU A 42 7.12 -10.87 -5.30
CA GLU A 42 6.40 -11.22 -4.06
C GLU A 42 6.01 -9.97 -3.25
N GLU A 43 6.87 -8.96 -3.21
CA GLU A 43 6.58 -7.69 -2.54
C GLU A 43 5.51 -6.90 -3.30
N LEU A 44 5.59 -6.84 -4.64
CA LEU A 44 4.57 -6.22 -5.49
C LEU A 44 3.21 -6.88 -5.29
N PHE A 45 3.16 -8.22 -5.31
CA PHE A 45 1.93 -8.96 -5.05
C PHE A 45 1.30 -8.62 -3.69
N ARG A 46 2.13 -8.42 -2.65
CA ARG A 46 1.63 -7.97 -1.33
C ARG A 46 1.06 -6.55 -1.38
N LEU A 47 1.72 -5.63 -2.08
CA LEU A 47 1.24 -4.26 -2.26
C LEU A 47 -0.08 -4.23 -3.04
N GLU A 48 -0.19 -4.98 -4.14
CA GLU A 48 -1.40 -5.09 -4.96
C GLU A 48 -2.57 -5.68 -4.17
N ARG A 49 -2.32 -6.75 -3.40
CA ARG A 49 -3.34 -7.33 -2.52
C ARG A 49 -3.85 -6.31 -1.51
N LYS A 50 -2.95 -5.59 -0.86
CA LYS A 50 -3.30 -4.55 0.13
C LYS A 50 -4.08 -3.40 -0.51
N LEU A 51 -3.74 -3.03 -1.75
CA LEU A 51 -4.49 -2.04 -2.54
C LEU A 51 -5.92 -2.50 -2.82
N SER A 52 -6.10 -3.78 -3.17
CA SER A 52 -7.44 -4.38 -3.35
C SER A 52 -8.25 -4.29 -2.06
N ASP A 53 -7.69 -4.74 -0.94
CA ASP A 53 -8.35 -4.71 0.37
C ASP A 53 -8.78 -3.27 0.74
N CYS A 54 -7.91 -2.28 0.51
CA CYS A 54 -8.23 -0.88 0.77
C CYS A 54 -9.35 -0.34 -0.13
N LYS A 55 -9.35 -0.69 -1.43
CA LYS A 55 -10.40 -0.29 -2.37
C LYS A 55 -11.75 -0.93 -2.04
N GLU A 56 -11.75 -2.20 -1.63
CA GLU A 56 -12.95 -2.90 -1.18
C GLU A 56 -13.52 -2.27 0.10
N PHE A 57 -12.66 -1.95 1.06
CA PHE A 57 -13.05 -1.26 2.29
C PHE A 57 -13.67 0.11 2.01
N LEU A 58 -13.01 0.93 1.18
CA LEU A 58 -13.54 2.24 0.77
C LEU A 58 -14.91 2.09 0.09
N ARG A 59 -15.04 1.13 -0.84
CA ARG A 59 -16.31 0.87 -1.51
C ARG A 59 -17.41 0.52 -0.51
N ALA A 60 -17.14 -0.37 0.45
CA ALA A 60 -18.10 -0.74 1.48
C ALA A 60 -18.54 0.47 2.33
N MET A 61 -17.63 1.39 2.67
CA MET A 61 -17.96 2.62 3.40
C MET A 61 -18.83 3.59 2.60
N THR A 62 -18.63 3.67 1.28
CA THR A 62 -19.38 4.61 0.41
C THR A 62 -20.76 4.09 -0.01
N GLN A 63 -21.02 2.78 0.10
CA GLN A 63 -22.29 2.16 -0.28
C GLN A 63 -23.18 1.80 0.94
N GLY A 64 -22.76 2.16 2.15
CA GLY A 64 -23.46 1.89 3.41
C GLY A 64 -24.23 3.08 3.96
#